data_AF-A0AAJ5FKT7-F1
#
_entry.id   AF-A0AAJ5FKT7-F1
#
_cell.length_a   1.000
_cell.length_b   1.000
_cell.length_c   1.000
_cell.angle_alpha   90.00
_cell.angle_beta   90.00
_cell.angle_gamma   90.00
#
_symmetry.space_group_name_H-M   'P 1'
#
loop_
_entity.id
_entity.type
_entity.pdbx_description
1 polymer ?
#
loop_
_entity_poly.entity_id
_entity_poly.type
_entity_poly.pdbx_seq_one_letter_code
_entity_poly.pdbx_strand_id
1 'polypeptide(L)'
;MTEFSSPAAREEALNAARQAFDKQQWSQASSLFERLYTDDQTPQLNHKVVASLYYDQQYLKAEQLAAEQDGSYLDNEADFQLRLDVALENQQFIFAREFCMLPAAKPWRQSGLAQITQAETRSQSRLGEKQRIVAKQFYHLGDVSFLEQRQRLEQARQLPLDLFMQGVQYLLVDPFLHPLMRATLLEELLRLRVTATVKLHWLDDQVHTLKTQDLRPVNASRAAAAIQTYLQGQLGQQDPILAANLQQTVTLQLMMLYPFIDRVITYPQAWVQLAGDLPVTGTVSDEQLAQIRDWQARLNKYLSALLGE
;
A
#
# COMPACT_ATOMS: atom_id res chain seq x y z
N MET A 1 -10.45 -15.96 -26.28
CA MET A 1 -10.42 -15.87 -27.76
C MET A 1 -9.31 -14.89 -28.07
N THR A 2 -8.33 -15.27 -28.89
CA THR A 2 -7.21 -14.39 -29.27
C THR A 2 -7.73 -13.25 -30.12
N GLU A 3 -7.25 -12.02 -29.89
CA GLU A 3 -7.72 -10.81 -30.60
C GLU A 3 -7.25 -10.82 -32.07
N PHE A 4 -6.19 -11.57 -32.36
CA PHE A 4 -5.61 -11.71 -33.69
C PHE A 4 -5.85 -13.10 -34.28
N SER A 5 -6.11 -13.14 -35.59
CA SER A 5 -6.41 -14.36 -36.34
C SER A 5 -5.18 -15.22 -36.65
N SER A 6 -3.97 -14.67 -36.51
CA SER A 6 -2.70 -15.39 -36.71
C SER A 6 -1.51 -14.64 -36.09
N PRO A 7 -0.36 -15.30 -35.87
CA PRO A 7 0.88 -14.62 -35.47
C PRO A 7 1.33 -13.55 -36.45
N ALA A 8 1.11 -13.74 -37.76
CA ALA A 8 1.43 -12.75 -38.78
C ALA A 8 0.57 -11.48 -38.65
N ALA A 9 -0.74 -11.65 -38.41
CA ALA A 9 -1.65 -10.51 -38.19
C ALA A 9 -1.27 -9.71 -36.93
N ARG A 10 -0.80 -10.40 -35.88
CA ARG A 10 -0.30 -9.76 -34.66
C ARG A 10 0.98 -8.97 -34.93
N GLU A 11 1.92 -9.53 -35.69
CA GLU A 11 3.16 -8.84 -36.06
C GLU A 11 2.89 -7.62 -36.96
N GLU A 12 1.95 -7.70 -37.89
CA GLU A 12 1.51 -6.55 -38.69
C GLU A 12 0.92 -5.44 -37.80
N ALA A 13 0.05 -5.81 -36.84
CA ALA A 13 -0.51 -4.87 -35.89
C ALA A 13 0.56 -4.22 -35.01
N LEU A 14 1.55 -4.98 -34.55
CA LEU A 14 2.69 -4.46 -33.78
C LEU A 14 3.51 -3.45 -34.59
N ASN A 15 3.79 -3.75 -35.86
CA ASN A 15 4.51 -2.83 -36.74
C ASN A 15 3.69 -1.57 -37.04
N ALA A 16 2.38 -1.69 -37.24
CA ALA A 16 1.49 -0.54 -37.39
C ALA A 16 1.46 0.34 -36.13
N ALA A 17 1.39 -0.27 -34.93
CA ALA A 17 1.42 0.44 -33.65
C ALA A 17 2.73 1.23 -33.47
N ARG A 18 3.87 0.60 -33.77
CA ARG A 18 5.19 1.25 -33.73
C ARG A 18 5.27 2.42 -34.72
N GLN A 19 4.81 2.24 -35.95
CA GLN A 19 4.80 3.32 -36.95
C GLN A 19 3.91 4.49 -36.52
N ALA A 20 2.72 4.22 -35.96
CA ALA A 20 1.84 5.25 -35.44
C ALA A 20 2.52 6.02 -34.30
N PHE A 21 3.20 5.30 -33.40
CA PHE A 21 3.96 5.90 -32.31
C PHE A 21 5.11 6.78 -32.82
N ASP A 22 5.92 6.29 -33.75
CA ASP A 22 7.05 7.04 -34.33
C ASP A 22 6.58 8.30 -35.08
N LYS A 23 5.38 8.25 -35.68
CA LYS A 23 4.72 9.38 -36.35
C LYS A 23 3.93 10.29 -35.41
N GLN A 24 4.00 10.05 -34.09
CA GLN A 24 3.28 10.82 -33.08
C GLN A 24 1.74 10.79 -33.21
N GLN A 25 1.22 9.73 -33.81
CA GLN A 25 -0.21 9.49 -33.97
C GLN A 25 -0.75 8.81 -32.70
N TRP A 26 -0.72 9.53 -31.58
CA TRP A 26 -0.88 8.95 -30.24
C TRP A 26 -2.17 8.18 -30.03
N SER A 27 -3.31 8.75 -30.44
CA SER A 27 -4.62 8.07 -30.35
C SER A 27 -4.70 6.77 -31.15
N GLN A 28 -4.03 6.71 -32.32
CA GLN A 28 -3.95 5.50 -33.11
C GLN A 28 -2.99 4.48 -32.46
N ALA A 29 -1.83 4.95 -31.99
CA ALA A 29 -0.85 4.12 -31.31
C ALA A 29 -1.43 3.49 -30.04
N SER A 30 -2.11 4.28 -29.19
CA SER A 30 -2.73 3.79 -27.96
C SER A 30 -3.79 2.74 -28.27
N SER A 31 -4.69 3.00 -29.22
CA SER A 31 -5.70 2.03 -29.65
C SER A 31 -5.10 0.71 -30.15
N LEU A 32 -3.99 0.76 -30.91
CA LEU A 32 -3.34 -0.45 -31.42
C LEU A 32 -2.56 -1.21 -30.33
N PHE A 33 -1.83 -0.50 -29.47
CA PHE A 33 -1.10 -1.13 -28.38
C PHE A 33 -2.02 -1.70 -27.30
N GLU A 34 -3.17 -1.08 -27.03
CA GLU A 34 -4.19 -1.64 -26.12
C GLU A 34 -4.70 -2.99 -26.60
N ARG A 35 -4.98 -3.12 -27.90
CA ARG A 35 -5.41 -4.38 -28.51
C ARG A 35 -4.33 -5.45 -28.40
N LEU A 36 -3.07 -5.09 -28.70
CA LEU A 36 -1.92 -5.98 -28.54
C LEU A 36 -1.73 -6.42 -27.08
N TYR A 37 -1.92 -5.50 -26.12
CA TYR A 37 -1.80 -5.79 -24.69
C TYR A 37 -2.95 -6.67 -24.17
N THR A 38 -4.16 -6.47 -24.69
CA THR A 38 -5.33 -7.31 -24.36
C THR A 38 -5.14 -8.75 -24.82
N ASP A 39 -4.47 -8.95 -25.96
CA ASP A 39 -4.12 -10.28 -26.47
C ASP A 39 -2.99 -10.94 -25.67
N ASP A 40 -1.99 -10.18 -25.22
CA ASP A 40 -0.80 -10.69 -24.54
C ASP A 40 -0.22 -9.66 -23.54
N GLN A 41 -0.46 -9.90 -22.25
CA GLN A 41 -0.13 -8.98 -21.17
C GLN A 41 1.34 -9.08 -20.75
N THR A 42 2.25 -8.63 -21.61
CA THR A 42 3.70 -8.56 -21.32
C THR A 42 4.11 -7.19 -20.79
N PRO A 43 5.17 -7.08 -19.96
CA PRO A 43 5.70 -5.80 -19.50
C PRO A 43 6.05 -4.85 -20.65
N GLN A 44 6.66 -5.37 -21.72
CA GLN A 44 7.07 -4.55 -22.87
C GLN A 44 5.86 -3.94 -23.60
N LEU A 45 4.76 -4.68 -23.74
CA LEU A 45 3.53 -4.13 -24.30
C LEU A 45 2.84 -3.17 -23.34
N ASN A 46 2.87 -3.45 -22.03
CA ASN A 46 2.38 -2.54 -21.00
C ASN A 46 3.06 -1.17 -21.09
N HIS A 47 4.39 -1.13 -21.17
CA HIS A 47 5.15 0.11 -21.30
C HIS A 47 4.79 0.89 -22.57
N LYS A 48 4.59 0.19 -23.70
CA LYS A 48 4.21 0.83 -24.96
C LYS A 48 2.80 1.40 -24.96
N VAL A 49 1.83 0.68 -24.40
CA VAL A 49 0.46 1.20 -24.28
C VAL A 49 0.42 2.38 -23.31
N VAL A 50 1.11 2.31 -22.17
CA VAL A 50 1.19 3.40 -21.19
C VAL A 50 1.87 4.63 -21.77
N ALA A 51 2.99 4.47 -22.49
CA ALA A 51 3.65 5.58 -23.17
C ALA A 51 2.71 6.24 -24.19
N SER A 52 2.01 5.44 -24.99
CA SER A 52 1.08 5.95 -26.01
C SER A 52 -0.09 6.71 -25.38
N LEU A 53 -0.68 6.16 -24.30
CA LEU A 53 -1.76 6.80 -23.55
C LEU A 53 -1.29 8.10 -22.87
N TYR A 54 -0.08 8.12 -22.34
CA TYR A 54 0.51 9.30 -21.73
C TYR A 54 0.65 10.44 -22.76
N TYR A 55 1.21 10.17 -23.94
CA TYR A 55 1.32 11.17 -25.01
C TYR A 55 -0.02 11.57 -25.61
N ASP A 56 -1.01 10.67 -25.59
CA ASP A 56 -2.40 10.94 -25.94
C ASP A 56 -3.19 11.66 -24.82
N GLN A 57 -2.52 12.04 -23.73
CA GLN A 57 -3.08 12.73 -22.55
C GLN A 57 -4.19 11.95 -21.83
N GLN A 58 -4.28 10.64 -22.05
CA GLN A 58 -5.19 9.72 -21.35
C GLN A 58 -4.59 9.27 -20.02
N TYR A 59 -4.22 10.22 -19.17
CA TYR A 59 -3.40 9.98 -17.97
C TYR A 59 -4.02 8.99 -16.98
N LEU A 60 -5.33 9.05 -16.75
CA LEU A 60 -6.00 8.13 -15.83
C LEU A 60 -5.92 6.68 -16.30
N LYS A 61 -6.08 6.46 -17.61
CA LYS A 61 -5.98 5.13 -18.22
C LYS A 61 -4.54 4.63 -18.25
N ALA A 62 -3.59 5.54 -18.52
CA ALA A 62 -2.17 5.25 -18.40
C ALA A 62 -1.81 4.79 -16.97
N GLU A 63 -2.32 5.45 -15.94
CA GLU A 63 -2.09 5.05 -14.54
C GLU A 63 -2.68 3.69 -14.22
N GLN A 64 -3.92 3.41 -14.65
CA GLN A 64 -4.57 2.12 -14.44
C GLN A 64 -3.74 0.96 -15.00
N LEU A 65 -3.26 1.09 -16.24
CA LEU A 65 -2.43 0.06 -16.86
C LEU A 65 -1.01 0.01 -16.27
N ALA A 66 -0.40 1.14 -15.95
CA ALA A 66 0.94 1.17 -15.38
C ALA A 66 1.01 0.46 -14.02
N ALA A 67 -0.01 0.67 -13.17
CA ALA A 67 -0.11 0.05 -11.85
C ALA A 67 -0.17 -1.48 -11.89
N GLU A 68 -0.57 -2.09 -13.01
CA GLU A 68 -0.58 -3.56 -13.18
C GLU A 68 0.85 -4.14 -13.20
N GLN A 69 1.86 -3.33 -13.52
CA GLN A 69 3.22 -3.78 -13.79
C GLN A 69 4.28 -2.85 -13.16
N ASP A 70 3.99 -2.18 -12.04
CA ASP A 70 4.87 -1.18 -11.39
C ASP A 70 6.35 -1.62 -11.30
N GLY A 71 6.60 -2.88 -10.95
CA GLY A 71 7.96 -3.42 -10.80
C GLY A 71 8.79 -3.40 -12.09
N SER A 72 8.15 -3.55 -13.26
CA SER A 72 8.84 -3.56 -14.56
C SER A 72 9.34 -2.18 -15.00
N TYR A 73 8.77 -1.11 -14.45
CA TYR A 73 9.23 0.26 -14.74
C TYR A 73 10.54 0.62 -14.02
N LEU A 74 11.12 -0.31 -13.26
CA LEU A 74 12.39 -0.10 -12.56
C LEU A 74 13.59 -0.69 -13.32
N ASP A 75 13.36 -1.25 -14.51
CA ASP A 75 14.39 -1.94 -15.30
C ASP A 75 15.40 -0.98 -15.92
N ASN A 76 14.96 0.22 -16.32
CA ASN A 76 15.82 1.26 -16.89
C ASN A 76 15.24 2.67 -16.66
N GLU A 77 16.04 3.67 -16.97
CA GLU A 77 15.72 5.08 -16.69
C GLU A 77 14.49 5.58 -17.46
N ALA A 78 14.32 5.16 -18.71
CA ALA A 78 13.23 5.64 -19.55
C ALA A 78 11.88 5.13 -19.03
N ASP A 79 11.81 3.86 -18.62
CA ASP A 79 10.58 3.30 -18.05
C ASP A 79 10.32 3.89 -16.67
N PHE A 80 11.35 4.07 -15.84
CA PHE A 80 11.20 4.74 -14.55
C PHE A 80 10.62 6.15 -14.71
N GLN A 81 11.16 6.91 -15.67
CA GLN A 81 10.70 8.26 -15.96
C GLN A 81 9.25 8.27 -16.46
N LEU A 82 8.88 7.35 -17.35
CA LEU A 82 7.49 7.22 -17.82
C LEU A 82 6.53 6.95 -16.66
N ARG A 83 6.87 6.00 -15.77
CA ARG A 83 6.01 5.68 -14.62
C ARG A 83 5.85 6.87 -13.68
N LEU A 84 6.94 7.59 -13.44
CA LEU A 84 6.95 8.79 -12.62
C LEU A 84 6.10 9.91 -13.25
N ASP A 85 6.25 10.16 -14.55
CA ASP A 85 5.49 11.17 -15.27
C ASP A 85 3.97 10.88 -15.23
N VAL A 86 3.58 9.64 -15.48
CA VAL A 86 2.18 9.19 -15.37
C VAL A 86 1.65 9.41 -13.95
N ALA A 87 2.41 9.05 -12.92
CA ALA A 87 2.01 9.28 -11.54
C ALA A 87 1.81 10.78 -11.24
N LEU A 88 2.71 11.64 -11.75
CA LEU A 88 2.68 13.07 -11.51
C LEU A 88 1.51 13.78 -12.21
N GLU A 89 1.17 13.38 -13.44
CA GLU A 89 -0.02 13.89 -14.15
C GLU A 89 -1.32 13.49 -13.43
N ASN A 90 -1.31 12.34 -12.75
CA ASN A 90 -2.42 11.88 -11.91
C ASN A 90 -2.33 12.31 -10.44
N GLN A 91 -1.36 13.18 -10.10
CA GLN A 91 -1.17 13.73 -8.75
C GLN A 91 -0.90 12.67 -7.68
N GLN A 92 -0.42 11.48 -8.05
CA GLN A 92 -0.12 10.38 -7.15
C GLN A 92 1.19 10.64 -6.40
N PHE A 93 1.27 11.74 -5.64
CA PHE A 93 2.53 12.22 -5.04
C PHE A 93 3.09 11.26 -3.99
N ILE A 94 2.23 10.71 -3.13
CA ILE A 94 2.70 9.75 -2.11
C ILE A 94 3.22 8.48 -2.78
N PHE A 95 2.49 7.92 -3.76
CA PHE A 95 2.97 6.79 -4.56
C PHE A 95 4.30 7.13 -5.27
N ALA A 96 4.40 8.27 -5.96
CA ALA A 96 5.61 8.66 -6.69
C ALA A 96 6.84 8.73 -5.77
N ARG A 97 6.65 9.21 -4.53
CA ARG A 97 7.70 9.24 -3.50
C ARG A 97 8.06 7.84 -3.04
N GLU A 98 7.08 6.99 -2.75
CA GLU A 98 7.32 5.57 -2.40
C GLU A 98 8.06 4.83 -3.52
N PHE A 99 7.69 5.06 -4.78
CA PHE A 99 8.33 4.49 -5.96
C PHE A 99 9.81 4.87 -6.05
N CYS A 100 10.16 6.14 -5.80
CA CYS A 100 11.56 6.59 -5.71
C CYS A 100 12.35 5.95 -4.56
N MET A 101 11.66 5.50 -3.50
CA MET A 101 12.29 4.86 -2.34
C MET A 101 12.60 3.39 -2.55
N LEU A 102 12.09 2.77 -3.61
CA LEU A 102 12.40 1.38 -3.93
C LEU A 102 13.91 1.17 -4.14
N PRO A 103 14.46 -0.01 -3.77
CA PRO A 103 15.89 -0.29 -3.94
C PRO A 103 16.36 -0.15 -5.40
N ALA A 104 15.56 -0.64 -6.35
CA ALA A 104 15.87 -0.57 -7.78
C ALA A 104 15.89 0.86 -8.34
N ALA A 105 15.08 1.77 -7.77
CA ALA A 105 15.05 3.19 -8.15
C ALA A 105 16.26 4.00 -7.66
N LYS A 106 17.21 3.39 -6.92
CA LYS A 106 18.35 4.11 -6.32
C LYS A 106 19.12 5.00 -7.31
N PRO A 107 19.40 4.61 -8.57
CA PRO A 107 20.11 5.46 -9.52
C PRO A 107 19.37 6.77 -9.86
N TRP A 108 18.04 6.75 -9.90
CA TRP A 108 17.20 7.87 -10.36
C TRP A 108 16.49 8.60 -9.23
N ARG A 109 16.63 8.12 -7.99
CA ARG A 109 15.93 8.65 -6.81
C ARG A 109 16.08 10.15 -6.64
N GLN A 110 17.29 10.68 -6.79
CA GLN A 110 17.54 12.11 -6.54
C GLN A 110 16.84 12.99 -7.57
N SER A 111 16.93 12.65 -8.86
CA SER A 111 16.25 13.38 -9.93
C SER A 111 14.73 13.23 -9.82
N GLY A 112 14.24 12.02 -9.55
CA GLY A 112 12.81 11.76 -9.36
C GLY A 112 12.21 12.56 -8.20
N LEU A 113 12.87 12.60 -7.03
CA LEU A 113 12.44 13.42 -5.90
C LEU A 113 12.44 14.93 -6.20
N ALA A 114 13.42 15.41 -6.96
CA ALA A 114 13.47 16.81 -7.38
C ALA A 114 12.29 17.14 -8.32
N GLN A 115 11.95 16.24 -9.24
CA GLN A 115 10.79 16.40 -10.12
C GLN A 115 9.46 16.39 -9.36
N ILE A 116 9.31 15.47 -8.40
CA ILE A 116 8.12 15.40 -7.53
C ILE A 116 7.93 16.72 -6.77
N THR A 117 8.99 17.24 -6.16
CA THR A 117 8.94 18.49 -5.38
C THR A 117 8.49 19.68 -6.25
N GLN A 118 8.96 19.74 -7.49
CA GLN A 118 8.50 20.76 -8.45
C GLN A 118 7.03 20.57 -8.83
N ALA A 119 6.59 19.33 -9.06
CA ALA A 119 5.22 19.02 -9.40
C ALA A 119 4.24 19.35 -8.25
N GLU A 120 4.62 19.06 -7.00
CA GLU A 120 3.88 19.45 -5.80
C GLU A 120 3.72 20.97 -5.70
N THR A 121 4.81 21.72 -5.92
CA THR A 121 4.80 23.19 -5.88
C THR A 121 3.88 23.78 -6.96
N ARG A 122 3.94 23.25 -8.20
CA ARG A 122 3.03 23.64 -9.28
C ARG A 122 1.57 23.31 -8.96
N SER A 123 1.33 22.12 -8.42
CA SER A 123 0.00 21.64 -8.04
C SER A 123 -0.62 22.52 -6.96
N GLN A 124 0.15 22.94 -5.96
CA GLN A 124 -0.32 23.84 -4.92
C GLN A 124 -0.79 25.20 -5.46
N SER A 125 -0.09 25.73 -6.46
CA SER A 125 -0.45 27.01 -7.09
C SER A 125 -1.75 26.92 -7.90
N ARG A 126 -2.03 25.74 -8.49
CA ARG A 126 -3.21 25.50 -9.35
C ARG A 126 -4.43 24.99 -8.59
N LEU A 127 -4.21 24.18 -7.55
CA LEU A 127 -5.25 23.36 -6.89
C LEU A 127 -5.26 23.51 -5.37
N GLY A 128 -4.60 24.53 -4.82
CA GLY A 128 -4.43 24.71 -3.38
C GLY A 128 -5.74 24.65 -2.58
N GLU A 129 -6.84 25.21 -3.10
CA GLU A 129 -8.13 25.16 -2.42
C GLU A 129 -8.73 23.74 -2.37
N LYS A 130 -8.66 22.99 -3.48
CA LYS A 130 -9.07 21.59 -3.51
C LYS A 130 -8.22 20.75 -2.54
N GLN A 131 -6.91 20.99 -2.51
CA GLN A 131 -6.00 20.29 -1.60
C GLN A 131 -6.29 20.59 -0.14
N ARG A 132 -6.69 21.83 0.20
CA ARG A 132 -7.13 22.17 1.57
C ARG A 132 -8.39 21.41 1.98
N ILE A 133 -9.35 21.25 1.07
CA ILE A 133 -10.56 20.47 1.34
C ILE A 133 -10.20 19.00 1.61
N VAL A 134 -9.37 18.40 0.75
CA VAL A 134 -8.91 17.00 0.93
C VAL A 134 -8.10 16.86 2.23
N ALA A 135 -7.19 17.79 2.53
CA ALA A 135 -6.43 17.78 3.78
C ALA A 135 -7.35 17.89 5.01
N LYS A 136 -8.38 18.73 4.96
CA LYS A 136 -9.38 18.83 6.04
C LYS A 136 -10.15 17.51 6.22
N GLN A 137 -10.60 16.90 5.13
CA GLN A 137 -11.29 15.60 5.19
C GLN A 137 -10.39 14.50 5.75
N PHE A 138 -9.09 14.56 5.43
CA PHE A 138 -8.08 13.66 5.96
C PHE A 138 -7.82 13.90 7.46
N TYR A 139 -7.76 15.14 7.94
CA TYR A 139 -7.64 15.43 9.38
C TYR A 139 -8.79 14.86 10.21
N HIS A 140 -9.99 14.78 9.62
CA HIS A 140 -11.20 14.26 10.26
C HIS A 140 -11.49 12.81 9.85
N LEU A 141 -10.45 11.99 9.71
CA LEU A 141 -10.61 10.59 9.34
C LEU A 141 -11.30 9.79 10.44
N GLY A 142 -10.99 10.05 11.72
CA GLY A 142 -11.60 9.34 12.85
C GLY A 142 -13.12 9.52 12.98
N ASP A 143 -13.68 10.57 12.38
CA ASP A 143 -15.08 10.97 12.54
C ASP A 143 -16.06 10.21 11.60
N VAL A 144 -15.55 9.33 10.73
CA VAL A 144 -16.35 8.66 9.69
C VAL A 144 -16.24 7.15 9.69
N SER A 145 -17.14 6.49 8.96
CA SER A 145 -17.15 5.03 8.81
C SER A 145 -15.83 4.49 8.25
N PHE A 146 -15.43 3.27 8.61
CA PHE A 146 -14.17 2.68 8.14
C PHE A 146 -14.04 2.65 6.60
N LEU A 147 -15.14 2.39 5.88
CA LEU A 147 -15.14 2.45 4.41
C LEU A 147 -14.79 3.85 3.89
N GLU A 148 -15.39 4.88 4.49
CA GLU A 148 -15.10 6.27 4.15
C GLU A 148 -13.67 6.67 4.55
N GLN A 149 -13.15 6.15 5.67
CA GLN A 149 -11.75 6.35 6.07
C GLN A 149 -10.79 5.87 4.98
N ARG A 150 -11.05 4.69 4.41
CA ARG A 150 -10.23 4.17 3.31
C ARG A 150 -10.29 5.06 2.07
N GLN A 151 -11.48 5.50 1.67
CA GLN A 151 -11.65 6.36 0.50
C GLN A 151 -10.96 7.73 0.68
N ARG A 152 -11.09 8.34 1.85
CA ARG A 152 -10.43 9.61 2.17
C ARG A 152 -8.91 9.46 2.25
N LEU A 153 -8.39 8.32 2.73
CA LEU A 153 -6.96 8.03 2.70
C LEU A 153 -6.43 7.94 1.27
N GLU A 154 -7.13 7.26 0.35
CA GLU A 154 -6.73 7.20 -1.06
C GLU A 154 -6.68 8.60 -1.70
N GLN A 155 -7.62 9.48 -1.35
CA GLN A 155 -7.58 10.88 -1.81
C GLN A 155 -6.43 11.66 -1.17
N ALA A 156 -6.14 11.41 0.11
CA ALA A 156 -5.03 12.05 0.81
C ALA A 156 -3.66 11.71 0.21
N ARG A 157 -3.50 10.53 -0.41
CA ARG A 157 -2.28 10.16 -1.16
C ARG A 157 -1.99 11.08 -2.36
N GLN A 158 -2.97 11.87 -2.80
CA GLN A 158 -2.79 12.90 -3.82
C GLN A 158 -2.34 14.26 -3.27
N LEU A 159 -2.20 14.39 -1.95
CA LEU A 159 -1.68 15.61 -1.34
C LEU A 159 -0.16 15.69 -1.51
N PRO A 160 0.40 16.91 -1.65
CA PRO A 160 1.82 17.13 -1.44
C PRO A 160 2.29 16.59 -0.09
N LEU A 161 3.53 16.10 -0.03
CA LEU A 161 4.06 15.44 1.16
C LEU A 161 3.88 16.25 2.44
N ASP A 162 4.07 17.56 2.42
CA ASP A 162 3.94 18.41 3.61
C ASP A 162 2.52 18.41 4.19
N LEU A 163 1.49 18.48 3.33
CA LEU A 163 0.09 18.43 3.76
C LEU A 163 -0.29 17.03 4.23
N PHE A 164 0.20 16.00 3.53
CA PHE A 164 0.01 14.61 3.93
C PHE A 164 0.62 14.35 5.31
N MET A 165 1.88 14.76 5.54
CA MET A 165 2.59 14.57 6.80
C MET A 165 1.93 15.31 7.97
N GLN A 166 1.39 16.51 7.75
CA GLN A 166 0.56 17.18 8.75
C GLN A 166 -0.64 16.30 9.12
N GLY A 167 -1.30 15.71 8.11
CA GLY A 167 -2.44 14.80 8.30
C GLY A 167 -2.10 13.61 9.17
N VAL A 168 -1.03 12.91 8.79
CA VAL A 168 -0.53 11.76 9.54
C VAL A 168 -0.20 12.12 10.98
N GLN A 169 0.44 13.27 11.24
CA GLN A 169 0.79 13.68 12.60
C GLN A 169 -0.42 13.91 13.51
N TYR A 170 -1.52 14.46 12.98
CA TYR A 170 -2.77 14.60 13.74
C TYR A 170 -3.46 13.26 13.96
N LEU A 171 -3.55 12.47 12.89
CA LEU A 171 -4.27 11.18 12.91
C LEU A 171 -3.62 10.15 13.84
N LEU A 172 -2.29 10.11 13.93
CA LEU A 172 -1.60 9.15 14.79
C LEU A 172 -1.85 9.40 16.30
N VAL A 173 -2.31 10.60 16.69
CA VAL A 173 -2.69 10.90 18.08
C VAL A 173 -4.20 11.00 18.31
N ASP A 174 -5.00 10.84 17.25
CA ASP A 174 -6.45 10.83 17.34
C ASP A 174 -6.92 9.54 18.04
N PRO A 175 -7.61 9.60 19.20
CA PRO A 175 -8.10 8.42 19.90
C PRO A 175 -9.21 7.68 19.12
N PHE A 176 -9.94 8.35 18.22
CA PHE A 176 -11.06 7.77 17.47
C PHE A 176 -10.63 7.06 16.19
N LEU A 177 -9.37 7.24 15.76
CA LEU A 177 -8.87 6.55 14.58
C LEU A 177 -8.87 5.03 14.79
N HIS A 178 -9.28 4.27 13.79
CA HIS A 178 -9.24 2.81 13.89
C HIS A 178 -7.79 2.30 13.95
N PRO A 179 -7.44 1.31 14.80
CA PRO A 179 -6.07 0.79 14.89
C PRO A 179 -5.48 0.29 13.57
N LEU A 180 -6.30 -0.31 12.70
CA LEU A 180 -5.85 -0.67 11.35
C LEU A 180 -5.47 0.54 10.49
N MET A 181 -6.22 1.65 10.59
CA MET A 181 -5.85 2.86 9.86
C MET A 181 -4.56 3.45 10.41
N ARG A 182 -4.34 3.45 11.74
CA ARG A 182 -3.05 3.83 12.32
C ARG A 182 -1.91 2.98 11.77
N ALA A 183 -2.11 1.66 11.68
CA ALA A 183 -1.12 0.75 11.11
C ALA A 183 -0.82 1.09 9.64
N THR A 184 -1.86 1.33 8.83
CA THR A 184 -1.70 1.75 7.42
C THR A 184 -0.90 3.04 7.29
N LEU A 185 -1.18 4.06 8.11
CA LEU A 185 -0.41 5.32 8.10
C LEU A 185 1.06 5.09 8.47
N LEU A 186 1.33 4.28 9.49
CA LEU A 186 2.72 3.98 9.87
C LEU A 186 3.45 3.16 8.79
N GLU A 187 2.76 2.25 8.09
CA GLU A 187 3.32 1.53 6.93
C GLU A 187 3.61 2.47 5.75
N GLU A 188 2.77 3.48 5.51
CA GLU A 188 3.05 4.54 4.53
C GLU A 188 4.31 5.31 4.92
N LEU A 189 4.48 5.70 6.19
CA LEU A 189 5.71 6.35 6.66
C LEU A 189 6.94 5.45 6.47
N LEU A 190 6.80 4.15 6.68
CA LEU A 190 7.86 3.17 6.43
C LEU A 190 8.24 3.11 4.94
N ARG A 191 7.26 3.08 4.02
CA ARG A 191 7.51 3.05 2.57
C ARG A 191 8.05 4.37 2.03
N LEU A 192 7.55 5.49 2.55
CA LEU A 192 8.03 6.84 2.22
C LEU A 192 9.47 7.09 2.68
N ARG A 193 9.99 6.31 3.64
CA ARG A 193 11.34 6.46 4.20
C ARG A 193 11.66 7.88 4.66
N VAL A 194 10.63 8.62 5.07
CA VAL A 194 10.80 9.97 5.62
C VAL A 194 11.54 9.88 6.96
N THR A 195 12.43 10.83 7.22
CA THR A 195 13.08 10.96 8.53
C THR A 195 12.30 11.96 9.36
N ALA A 196 11.39 11.45 10.20
CA ALA A 196 10.53 12.26 11.05
C ALA A 196 10.41 11.64 12.44
N THR A 197 10.02 12.46 13.41
CA THR A 197 9.55 12.01 14.71
C THR A 197 8.06 12.27 14.79
N VAL A 198 7.28 11.23 15.12
CA VAL A 198 5.82 11.30 15.25
C VAL A 198 5.38 10.84 16.62
N LYS A 199 4.23 11.33 17.07
CA LYS A 199 3.56 10.85 18.27
C LYS A 199 2.50 9.83 17.87
N LEU A 200 2.33 8.79 18.66
CA LEU A 200 1.35 7.72 18.45
C LEU A 200 0.54 7.52 19.73
N HIS A 201 -0.76 7.83 19.71
CA HIS A 201 -1.70 7.33 20.71
C HIS A 201 -1.97 5.85 20.40
N TRP A 202 -1.54 4.96 21.28
CA TRP A 202 -1.59 3.52 21.02
C TRP A 202 -2.66 2.81 21.85
N LEU A 203 -2.78 1.50 21.65
CA LEU A 203 -3.79 0.65 22.27
C LEU A 203 -3.65 0.51 23.78
N ASP A 204 -2.59 1.02 24.41
CA ASP A 204 -2.43 1.10 25.87
C ASP A 204 -2.90 2.45 26.44
N ASP A 205 -3.58 3.27 25.63
CA ASP A 205 -4.04 4.62 25.97
C ASP A 205 -2.89 5.58 26.34
N GLN A 206 -1.66 5.25 25.92
CA GLN A 206 -0.47 6.09 26.08
C GLN A 206 -0.02 6.68 24.75
N VAL A 207 0.67 7.82 24.85
CA VAL A 207 1.30 8.46 23.69
C VAL A 207 2.78 8.10 23.64
N HIS A 208 3.16 7.37 22.61
CA HIS A 208 4.55 6.97 22.33
C HIS A 208 5.19 7.92 21.31
N THR A 209 6.47 8.20 21.48
CA THR A 209 7.25 8.94 20.47
C THR A 209 8.01 7.96 19.60
N LEU A 210 7.82 8.05 18.28
CA LEU A 210 8.39 7.15 17.29
C LEU A 210 9.29 7.91 16.33
N LYS A 211 10.44 7.33 16.00
CA LYS A 211 11.23 7.74 14.83
C LYS A 211 10.83 6.87 13.66
N THR A 212 10.40 7.48 12.56
CA THR A 212 9.90 6.75 11.38
C THR A 212 10.95 5.83 10.75
N GLN A 213 12.24 6.18 10.85
CA GLN A 213 13.37 5.34 10.43
C GLN A 213 13.51 4.01 11.21
N ASP A 214 12.98 3.96 12.43
CA ASP A 214 13.04 2.78 13.29
C ASP A 214 11.87 1.83 13.03
N LEU A 215 10.88 2.26 12.23
CA LEU A 215 9.80 1.40 11.79
C LEU A 215 10.36 0.21 11.00
N ARG A 216 9.67 -0.92 11.14
CA ARG A 216 9.96 -2.18 10.46
C ARG A 216 8.65 -2.76 9.95
N PRO A 217 8.65 -3.56 8.87
CA PRO A 217 7.44 -4.27 8.46
C PRO A 217 6.85 -5.14 9.58
N VAL A 218 5.54 -5.39 9.56
CA VAL A 218 4.84 -6.24 10.54
C VAL A 218 5.50 -7.63 10.66
N ASN A 219 5.89 -8.23 9.53
CA ASN A 219 6.53 -9.55 9.49
C ASN A 219 7.97 -9.58 10.03
N ALA A 220 8.58 -8.44 10.35
CA ALA A 220 9.88 -8.37 11.00
C ALA A 220 9.79 -8.63 12.52
N SER A 221 8.58 -8.65 13.10
CA SER A 221 8.34 -9.05 14.49
C SER A 221 8.71 -10.51 14.70
N ARG A 222 9.33 -10.81 15.85
CA ARG A 222 9.63 -12.19 16.26
C ARG A 222 8.36 -12.99 16.47
N ALA A 223 7.35 -12.37 17.07
CA ALA A 223 6.06 -13.00 17.27
C ALA A 223 5.37 -13.34 15.94
N ALA A 224 5.37 -12.41 14.97
CA ALA A 224 4.79 -12.66 13.64
C ALA A 224 5.45 -13.85 12.93
N ALA A 225 6.79 -13.92 12.95
CA ALA A 225 7.53 -15.04 12.35
C ALA A 225 7.25 -16.39 13.03
N ALA A 226 7.14 -16.40 14.37
CA ALA A 226 6.82 -17.60 15.13
C ALA A 226 5.38 -18.08 14.89
N ILE A 227 4.41 -17.15 14.83
CA ILE A 227 3.03 -17.43 14.44
C ILE A 227 2.99 -18.07 13.06
N GLN A 228 3.67 -17.47 12.07
CA GLN A 228 3.66 -17.98 10.70
C GLN A 228 4.24 -19.40 10.63
N THR A 229 5.32 -19.67 11.36
CA THR A 229 5.94 -20.99 11.43
C THR A 229 4.99 -22.03 12.03
N TYR A 230 4.26 -21.67 13.10
CA TYR A 230 3.27 -22.56 13.71
C TYR A 230 2.09 -22.84 12.78
N LEU A 231 1.55 -21.80 12.13
CA LEU A 231 0.41 -21.91 11.21
C LEU A 231 0.75 -22.71 9.96
N GLN A 232 1.90 -22.48 9.33
CA GLN A 232 2.30 -23.20 8.11
C GLN A 232 2.85 -24.60 8.38
N GLY A 233 3.48 -24.79 9.54
CA GLY A 233 4.05 -26.06 9.95
C GLY A 233 3.03 -26.93 10.66
N GLN A 234 2.95 -26.80 11.98
CA GLN A 234 2.22 -27.72 12.85
C GLN A 234 0.73 -27.74 12.54
N LEU A 235 0.09 -26.57 12.51
CA LEU A 235 -1.36 -26.51 12.29
C LEU A 235 -1.71 -26.78 10.83
N GLY A 236 -0.97 -26.20 9.88
CA GLY A 236 -1.21 -26.35 8.45
C GLY A 236 -1.06 -27.78 7.94
N GLN A 237 -0.24 -28.61 8.60
CA GLN A 237 -0.16 -30.05 8.29
C GLN A 237 -1.31 -30.87 8.86
N GLN A 238 -1.95 -30.41 9.94
CA GLN A 238 -3.03 -31.11 10.63
C GLN A 238 -4.41 -30.70 10.10
N ASP A 239 -4.64 -29.40 9.99
CA ASP A 239 -5.88 -28.79 9.49
C ASP A 239 -5.55 -27.54 8.66
N PRO A 240 -5.35 -27.72 7.33
CA PRO A 240 -5.05 -26.61 6.42
C PRO A 240 -6.14 -25.53 6.37
N ILE A 241 -7.40 -25.91 6.56
CA ILE A 241 -8.54 -24.98 6.47
C ILE A 241 -8.56 -24.09 7.71
N LEU A 242 -8.43 -24.69 8.90
CA LEU A 242 -8.34 -23.93 10.13
C LEU A 242 -7.11 -23.01 10.14
N ALA A 243 -5.96 -23.50 9.67
CA ALA A 243 -4.75 -22.70 9.56
C ALA A 243 -4.95 -21.46 8.66
N ALA A 244 -5.62 -21.61 7.51
CA ALA A 244 -5.91 -20.50 6.61
C ALA A 244 -6.84 -19.46 7.25
N ASN A 245 -7.89 -19.91 7.95
CA ASN A 245 -8.84 -19.02 8.64
C ASN A 245 -8.16 -18.25 9.79
N LEU A 246 -7.34 -18.93 10.60
CA LEU A 246 -6.59 -18.29 11.68
C LEU A 246 -5.52 -17.34 11.15
N GLN A 247 -4.88 -17.66 10.02
CA GLN A 247 -3.92 -16.76 9.40
C GLN A 247 -4.56 -15.40 9.09
N GLN A 248 -5.79 -15.36 8.56
CA GLN A 248 -6.48 -14.10 8.27
C GLN A 248 -6.72 -13.29 9.54
N THR A 249 -7.30 -13.92 10.57
CA THR A 249 -7.62 -13.27 11.85
C THR A 249 -6.37 -12.75 12.56
N VAL A 250 -5.34 -13.59 12.68
CA VAL A 250 -4.10 -13.22 13.36
C VAL A 250 -3.33 -12.16 12.58
N THR A 251 -3.39 -12.14 11.24
CA THR A 251 -2.79 -11.07 10.43
C THR A 251 -3.39 -9.71 10.80
N LEU A 252 -4.72 -9.62 10.93
CA LEU A 252 -5.38 -8.37 11.34
C LEU A 252 -5.00 -7.97 12.77
N GLN A 253 -4.90 -8.94 13.69
CA GLN A 253 -4.44 -8.67 15.07
C GLN A 253 -3.01 -8.12 15.10
N LEU A 254 -2.09 -8.71 14.33
CA LEU A 254 -0.71 -8.23 14.20
C LEU A 254 -0.65 -6.80 13.66
N MET A 255 -1.46 -6.49 12.64
CA MET A 255 -1.56 -5.13 12.10
C MET A 255 -2.04 -4.13 13.14
N MET A 256 -3.08 -4.46 13.92
CA MET A 256 -3.59 -3.56 14.97
C MET A 256 -2.59 -3.32 16.10
N LEU A 257 -1.73 -4.30 16.40
CA LEU A 257 -0.67 -4.19 17.41
C LEU A 257 0.58 -3.46 16.90
N TYR A 258 0.64 -3.11 15.61
CA TYR A 258 1.77 -2.36 15.05
C TYR A 258 1.94 -0.99 15.72
N PRO A 259 3.17 -0.54 16.06
CA PRO A 259 4.47 -1.18 15.81
C PRO A 259 5.00 -2.03 16.99
N PHE A 260 4.21 -2.28 18.03
CA PHE A 260 4.65 -2.88 19.29
C PHE A 260 4.21 -4.33 19.48
N ILE A 261 4.15 -5.09 18.39
CA ILE A 261 3.69 -6.48 18.36
C ILE A 261 4.41 -7.34 19.43
N ASP A 262 5.74 -7.28 19.45
CA ASP A 262 6.58 -8.08 20.37
C ASP A 262 6.45 -7.65 21.85
N ARG A 263 5.80 -6.51 22.16
CA ARG A 263 5.48 -6.13 23.55
C ARG A 263 4.26 -6.87 24.08
N VAL A 264 3.36 -7.31 23.19
CA VAL A 264 2.08 -7.92 23.55
C VAL A 264 2.11 -9.42 23.33
N ILE A 265 2.59 -9.87 22.16
CA ILE A 265 2.60 -11.29 21.83
C ILE A 265 3.93 -11.89 22.29
N THR A 266 4.00 -12.30 23.55
CA THR A 266 5.16 -12.99 24.13
C THR A 266 5.10 -14.51 23.97
N TYR A 267 3.91 -15.07 23.76
CA TYR A 267 3.66 -16.51 23.55
C TYR A 267 2.94 -16.75 22.22
N PRO A 268 3.66 -16.73 21.08
CA PRO A 268 3.05 -16.69 19.75
C PRO A 268 2.20 -17.93 19.42
N GLN A 269 2.61 -19.12 19.90
CA GLN A 269 1.83 -20.35 19.71
C GLN A 269 0.53 -20.34 20.53
N ALA A 270 0.61 -19.99 21.82
CA ALA A 270 -0.58 -19.91 22.67
C ALA A 270 -1.57 -18.85 22.18
N TRP A 271 -1.07 -17.76 21.59
CA TRP A 271 -1.88 -16.75 20.94
C TRP A 271 -2.75 -17.34 19.82
N VAL A 272 -2.15 -18.09 18.90
CA VAL A 272 -2.90 -18.76 17.81
C VAL A 272 -3.86 -19.80 18.36
N GLN A 273 -3.42 -20.60 19.33
CA GLN A 273 -4.26 -21.66 19.92
C GLN A 273 -5.51 -21.08 20.57
N LEU A 274 -5.38 -20.02 21.37
CA LEU A 274 -6.52 -19.34 21.99
C LEU A 274 -7.43 -18.67 20.96
N ALA A 275 -6.87 -18.11 19.87
CA ALA A 275 -7.67 -17.50 18.81
C ALA A 275 -8.52 -18.53 18.02
N GLY A 276 -8.12 -19.80 18.00
CA GLY A 276 -8.83 -20.89 17.33
C GLY A 276 -9.52 -21.86 18.26
N ASP A 277 -9.72 -21.51 19.54
CA ASP A 277 -10.30 -22.39 20.57
C ASP A 277 -9.60 -23.76 20.68
N LEU A 278 -8.30 -23.79 20.38
CA LEU A 278 -7.47 -24.99 20.47
C LEU A 278 -6.89 -25.15 21.88
N PRO A 279 -6.64 -26.40 22.33
CA PRO A 279 -5.94 -26.66 23.57
C PRO A 279 -4.57 -25.97 23.58
N VAL A 280 -4.29 -25.19 24.63
CA VAL A 280 -2.98 -24.57 24.78
C VAL A 280 -1.95 -25.61 25.18
N THR A 281 -0.85 -25.66 24.44
CA THR A 281 0.26 -26.58 24.68
C THR A 281 1.50 -25.83 25.11
N GLY A 282 2.23 -26.36 26.10
CA GLY A 282 3.45 -25.75 26.63
C GLY A 282 3.27 -25.17 28.03
N THR A 283 4.36 -24.64 28.59
CA THR A 283 4.38 -24.03 29.93
C THR A 283 4.02 -22.55 29.84
N VAL A 284 2.72 -22.25 29.85
CA VAL A 284 2.17 -20.89 29.95
C VAL A 284 1.34 -20.82 31.23
N SER A 285 1.60 -19.84 32.10
CA SER A 285 0.87 -19.72 33.37
C SER A 285 -0.56 -19.21 33.14
N ASP A 286 -1.45 -19.44 34.10
CA ASP A 286 -2.83 -18.94 34.03
C ASP A 286 -2.90 -17.42 33.90
N GLU A 287 -1.98 -16.70 34.55
CA GLU A 287 -1.84 -15.24 34.45
C GLU A 287 -1.50 -14.80 33.02
N GLN A 288 -0.57 -15.51 32.36
CA GLN A 288 -0.19 -15.22 30.98
C GLN A 288 -1.33 -15.54 30.01
N LEU A 289 -2.07 -16.63 30.24
CA LEU A 289 -3.25 -16.94 29.45
C LEU A 289 -4.35 -15.89 29.62
N ALA A 290 -4.55 -15.37 30.84
CA ALA A 290 -5.48 -14.28 31.10
C ALA A 290 -5.08 -13.01 30.34
N GLN A 291 -3.79 -12.66 30.33
CA GLN A 291 -3.28 -11.51 29.59
C GLN A 291 -3.50 -11.65 28.07
N ILE A 292 -3.25 -12.83 27.50
CA ILE A 292 -3.51 -13.08 26.06
C ILE A 292 -5.00 -12.90 25.75
N ARG A 293 -5.88 -13.46 26.59
CA ARG A 293 -7.34 -13.34 26.41
C ARG A 293 -7.82 -11.89 26.50
N ASP A 294 -7.29 -11.09 27.43
CA ASP A 294 -7.65 -9.67 27.54
C ASP A 294 -7.28 -8.90 26.25
N TRP A 295 -6.06 -9.13 25.75
CA TRP A 295 -5.65 -8.53 24.48
C TRP A 295 -6.49 -9.01 23.29
N GLN A 296 -6.78 -10.30 23.19
CA GLN A 296 -7.66 -10.81 22.14
C GLN A 296 -9.06 -10.22 22.23
N ALA A 297 -9.63 -10.11 23.43
CA ALA A 297 -10.92 -9.46 23.63
C ALA A 297 -10.89 -7.98 23.23
N ARG A 298 -9.82 -7.24 23.56
CA ARG A 298 -9.63 -5.84 23.14
C ARG A 298 -9.56 -5.74 21.61
N LEU A 299 -8.80 -6.60 20.94
CA LEU A 299 -8.65 -6.59 19.49
C LEU A 299 -9.93 -7.02 18.76
N ASN A 300 -10.66 -8.00 19.29
CA ASN A 300 -11.91 -8.48 18.70
C ASN A 300 -13.01 -7.41 18.69
N LYS A 301 -13.02 -6.48 19.65
CA LYS A 301 -13.92 -5.31 19.62
C LYS A 301 -13.68 -4.40 18.41
N TYR A 302 -12.42 -4.26 17.98
CA TYR A 302 -12.10 -3.51 16.77
C TYR A 302 -12.47 -4.31 15.51
N LEU A 303 -12.27 -5.63 15.51
CA LEU A 303 -12.64 -6.49 14.39
C LEU A 303 -14.15 -6.50 14.13
N SER A 304 -14.99 -6.58 15.17
CA SER A 304 -16.45 -6.53 15.02
C SER A 304 -16.92 -5.20 14.42
N ALA A 305 -16.31 -4.09 14.82
CA ALA A 305 -16.61 -2.76 14.29
C ALA A 305 -16.32 -2.62 12.77
N LEU A 306 -15.46 -3.46 12.19
CA LEU A 306 -15.22 -3.48 10.74
C LEU A 306 -16.36 -4.11 9.95
N LEU A 307 -17.12 -5.02 10.57
CA LEU A 307 -18.18 -5.79 9.94
C LEU A 307 -19.57 -5.13 10.08
N GLY A 308 -19.65 -4.00 10.79
CA GLY A 308 -20.90 -3.25 10.99
C GLY A 308 -21.85 -3.90 12.00
N GLU A 309 -21.31 -4.71 12.92
CA GLU A 309 -22.04 -5.25 14.09
C GLU A 309 -21.88 -4.36 15.33
#